data_AF-A0A9D7EB40-F1
#
_entry.id   AF-A0A9D7EB40-F1
#
_cell.length_a   1.000
_cell.length_b   1.000
_cell.length_c   1.000
_cell.angle_alpha   90.00
_cell.angle_beta   90.00
_cell.angle_gamma   90.00
#
_symmetry.space_group_name_H-M   'P 1'
#
loop_
_entity.id
_entity.type
_entity.pdbx_description
1 polymer ?
#
loop_
_entity_poly.entity_id
_entity_poly.type
_entity_poly.pdbx_seq_one_letter_code
_entity_poly.pdbx_strand_id
1 'polypeptide(L)'
;MKHDTMTSRSFLQRGVTLIELMIALAIGLLIVLVITSAYMSGIGAQRAQTDLTRLEESARFGFDLVSRSVRRAGFRDTLSTYSDLYAGPIAQEICGADPAVGPSIRATNDLSTVDLGGGVVANIHNKSDSLTVRYYGQDNPDNTGPDGVVLDCLGNAVRRGTLVQDTIYVAADPANNNEPSLFCSTDNPAVVNPADRNLALIPGVESLQLLYAEDTDGDTVTNRYAPANKVSVWDDVRGVLVSLIVRTTQATGSDRLAKTFKHFGDDYDAAANADAEGGTYSGAADGRVRLQFANFMSLRNFPVCK
;
A
#
# COMPACT_ATOMS: atom_id res chain seq x y z
N MET A 1 -65.98 -49.00 -35.85
CA MET A 1 -64.88 -48.04 -36.09
C MET A 1 -65.49 -46.70 -36.46
N LYS A 2 -65.49 -45.72 -35.56
CA LYS A 2 -65.80 -44.31 -35.87
C LYS A 2 -64.45 -43.62 -36.13
N HIS A 3 -64.26 -43.14 -37.35
CA HIS A 3 -63.12 -42.29 -37.69
C HIS A 3 -63.51 -40.84 -37.41
N ASP A 4 -62.94 -40.25 -36.37
CA ASP A 4 -62.97 -38.81 -36.13
C ASP A 4 -62.05 -38.13 -37.15
N THR A 5 -62.65 -37.38 -38.07
CA THR A 5 -61.95 -36.54 -39.04
C THR A 5 -61.50 -35.24 -38.38
N MET A 6 -60.19 -35.06 -38.21
CA MET A 6 -59.59 -33.79 -37.81
C MET A 6 -59.81 -32.73 -38.90
N THR A 7 -60.69 -31.76 -38.64
CA THR A 7 -60.78 -30.53 -39.44
C THR A 7 -59.60 -29.62 -39.16
N SER A 8 -58.66 -29.54 -40.10
CA SER A 8 -57.60 -28.51 -40.13
C SER A 8 -58.24 -27.16 -40.45
N ARG A 9 -58.20 -26.21 -39.49
CA ARG A 9 -58.55 -24.80 -39.74
C ARG A 9 -57.34 -24.13 -40.38
N SER A 10 -57.43 -23.81 -41.66
CA SER A 10 -56.52 -22.87 -42.31
C SER A 10 -56.83 -21.46 -41.81
N PHE A 11 -55.88 -20.86 -41.10
CA PHE A 11 -55.94 -19.43 -40.78
C PHE A 11 -55.68 -18.65 -42.07
N LEU A 12 -56.69 -17.92 -42.55
CA LEU A 12 -56.54 -16.93 -43.62
C LEU A 12 -55.58 -15.83 -43.14
N GLN A 13 -54.43 -15.70 -43.80
CA GLN A 13 -53.53 -14.55 -43.60
C GLN A 13 -54.26 -13.28 -44.04
N ARG A 14 -54.63 -12.43 -43.08
CA ARG A 14 -54.97 -11.04 -43.35
C ARG A 14 -53.66 -10.31 -43.63
N GLY A 15 -53.56 -9.67 -44.80
CA GLY A 15 -52.39 -8.86 -45.16
C GLY A 15 -52.18 -7.73 -44.17
N VAL A 16 -50.95 -7.60 -43.67
CA VAL A 16 -50.53 -6.49 -42.79
C VAL A 16 -50.48 -5.19 -43.59
N THR A 17 -50.94 -4.11 -42.97
CA THR A 17 -50.87 -2.78 -43.59
C THR A 17 -49.45 -2.23 -43.52
N LEU A 18 -49.04 -1.42 -44.51
CA LEU A 18 -47.70 -0.79 -44.54
C LEU A 18 -47.46 0.08 -43.29
N ILE A 19 -48.52 0.68 -42.75
CA ILE A 19 -48.48 1.45 -41.51
C ILE A 19 -48.27 0.58 -40.26
N GLU A 20 -48.86 -0.61 -40.17
CA GLU A 20 -48.58 -1.56 -39.07
C GLU A 20 -47.12 -2.00 -39.06
N LEU A 21 -46.54 -2.24 -40.24
CA LEU A 21 -45.13 -2.60 -40.35
C LEU A 21 -44.22 -1.45 -39.90
N MET A 22 -44.54 -0.22 -40.28
CA MET A 22 -43.79 0.97 -39.85
C MET A 22 -43.89 1.18 -38.33
N ILE A 23 -45.09 1.03 -37.76
CA ILE A 23 -45.31 1.16 -36.31
C ILE A 23 -44.57 0.05 -35.56
N ALA A 24 -44.66 -1.21 -36.02
CA ALA A 24 -43.98 -2.34 -35.40
C ALA A 24 -42.46 -2.17 -35.41
N LEU A 25 -41.89 -1.69 -36.52
CA LEU A 25 -40.46 -1.43 -36.65
C LEU A 25 -40.01 -0.24 -35.77
N ALA A 26 -40.82 0.82 -35.71
CA ALA A 26 -40.53 1.97 -34.84
C ALA A 26 -40.52 1.57 -33.35
N ILE A 27 -41.50 0.78 -32.90
CA ILE A 27 -41.57 0.28 -31.53
C ILE A 27 -40.42 -0.70 -31.25
N GLY A 28 -40.12 -1.60 -32.19
CA GLY A 28 -39.01 -2.54 -32.07
C GLY A 28 -37.66 -1.84 -31.89
N LEU A 29 -37.37 -0.82 -32.70
CA LEU A 29 -36.16 0.00 -32.56
C LEU A 29 -36.10 0.73 -31.23
N LEU A 30 -37.23 1.28 -30.77
CA LEU A 30 -37.30 1.99 -29.49
C LEU A 30 -37.01 1.06 -28.30
N ILE A 31 -37.57 -0.15 -28.30
CA ILE A 31 -37.33 -1.13 -27.24
C ILE A 31 -35.86 -1.56 -27.23
N VAL A 32 -35.27 -1.85 -28.40
CA VAL A 32 -33.85 -2.23 -28.51
C VAL A 32 -32.97 -1.12 -27.98
N LEU A 33 -33.23 0.15 -28.32
CA LEU A 33 -32.48 1.29 -27.81
C LEU A 33 -32.49 1.36 -26.27
N VAL A 34 -33.67 1.19 -25.66
CA VAL A 34 -33.83 1.21 -24.20
C VAL A 34 -33.04 0.06 -23.57
N ILE A 35 -33.19 -1.17 -24.07
CA ILE A 35 -32.49 -2.35 -23.53
C ILE A 35 -30.97 -2.20 -23.68
N THR A 36 -30.49 -1.77 -24.85
CA THR A 36 -29.05 -1.55 -25.08
C THR A 36 -28.50 -0.47 -24.15
N SER A 37 -29.23 0.63 -23.93
CA SER A 37 -28.80 1.69 -23.01
C SER A 37 -28.72 1.20 -21.56
N ALA A 38 -29.71 0.43 -21.10
CA ALA A 38 -29.72 -0.17 -19.77
C ALA A 38 -28.58 -1.17 -19.60
N TYR A 39 -28.30 -1.98 -20.62
CA TYR A 39 -27.21 -2.95 -20.62
C TYR A 39 -25.83 -2.26 -20.53
N MET A 40 -25.61 -1.20 -21.30
CA MET A 40 -24.37 -0.42 -21.26
C MET A 40 -24.15 0.24 -19.89
N SER A 41 -25.22 0.78 -19.30
CA SER A 41 -25.19 1.33 -17.94
C SER A 41 -24.85 0.25 -16.91
N GLY A 42 -25.47 -0.93 -17.00
CA GLY A 42 -25.20 -2.07 -16.12
C GLY A 42 -23.75 -2.55 -16.19
N ILE A 43 -23.17 -2.65 -17.39
CA ILE A 43 -21.74 -2.98 -17.55
C ILE A 43 -20.84 -1.92 -16.91
N GLY A 44 -21.16 -0.63 -17.12
CA GLY A 44 -20.41 0.47 -16.51
C GLY A 44 -20.41 0.39 -14.99
N ALA A 45 -21.57 0.16 -14.38
CA ALA A 45 -21.71 -0.01 -12.94
C ALA A 45 -20.94 -1.23 -12.41
N GLN A 46 -21.01 -2.37 -13.11
CA GLN A 46 -20.29 -3.58 -12.70
C GLN A 46 -18.76 -3.41 -12.71
N ARG A 47 -18.24 -2.68 -13.72
CA ARG A 47 -16.81 -2.35 -13.80
C ARG A 47 -16.40 -1.46 -12.64
N ALA A 48 -17.16 -0.40 -12.37
CA ALA A 48 -16.90 0.49 -11.24
C ALA A 48 -16.87 -0.27 -9.90
N GLN A 49 -17.81 -1.19 -9.67
CA GLN A 49 -17.83 -2.01 -8.46
C GLN A 49 -16.61 -2.93 -8.35
N THR A 50 -16.20 -3.54 -9.47
CA THR A 50 -15.01 -4.40 -9.52
C THR A 50 -13.75 -3.60 -9.24
N ASP A 51 -13.65 -2.38 -9.77
CA ASP A 51 -12.50 -1.50 -9.58
C ASP A 51 -12.39 -1.03 -8.13
N LEU A 52 -13.51 -0.65 -7.49
CA LEU A 52 -13.53 -0.34 -6.06
C LEU A 52 -13.08 -1.54 -5.21
N THR A 53 -13.54 -2.74 -5.54
CA THR A 53 -13.14 -3.97 -4.83
C THR A 53 -11.64 -4.22 -4.96
N ARG A 54 -11.08 -4.05 -6.17
CA ARG A 54 -9.64 -4.19 -6.41
C ARG A 54 -8.82 -3.15 -5.66
N LEU A 55 -9.26 -1.89 -5.65
CA LEU A 55 -8.61 -0.82 -4.89
C LEU A 55 -8.59 -1.12 -3.40
N GLU A 56 -9.71 -1.58 -2.83
CA GLU A 56 -9.78 -1.99 -1.44
C GLU A 56 -8.87 -3.18 -1.14
N GLU A 57 -8.82 -4.18 -2.02
CA GLU A 57 -7.94 -5.35 -1.87
C GLU A 57 -6.46 -4.93 -1.89
N SER A 58 -6.05 -4.12 -2.88
CA SER A 58 -4.69 -3.58 -2.97
C SER A 58 -4.32 -2.74 -1.75
N ALA A 59 -5.23 -1.89 -1.27
CA ALA A 59 -4.99 -1.09 -0.07
C ALA A 59 -4.85 -1.98 1.18
N ARG A 60 -5.76 -2.95 1.38
CA ARG A 60 -5.69 -3.90 2.51
C ARG A 60 -4.39 -4.66 2.52
N PHE A 61 -3.94 -5.17 1.37
CA PHE A 61 -2.65 -5.84 1.26
C PHE A 61 -1.49 -4.89 1.55
N GLY A 62 -1.55 -3.63 1.09
CA GLY A 62 -0.54 -2.62 1.38
C GLY A 62 -0.40 -2.33 2.86
N PHE A 63 -1.52 -2.14 3.56
CA PHE A 63 -1.48 -1.93 5.01
C PHE A 63 -1.03 -3.18 5.77
N ASP A 64 -1.37 -4.39 5.32
CA ASP A 64 -0.87 -5.61 5.96
C ASP A 64 0.66 -5.72 5.86
N LEU A 65 1.24 -5.43 4.70
CA LEU A 65 2.70 -5.42 4.51
C LEU A 65 3.38 -4.35 5.39
N VAL A 66 2.88 -3.11 5.36
CA VAL A 66 3.44 -2.03 6.17
C VAL A 66 3.26 -2.33 7.66
N SER A 67 2.12 -2.88 8.08
CA SER A 67 1.87 -3.25 9.48
C SER A 67 2.82 -4.33 9.97
N ARG A 68 3.09 -5.35 9.16
CA ARG A 68 4.08 -6.38 9.49
C ARG A 68 5.47 -5.77 9.66
N SER A 69 5.86 -4.86 8.77
CA SER A 69 7.14 -4.13 8.84
C SER A 69 7.25 -3.28 10.11
N VAL A 70 6.25 -2.43 10.40
CA VAL A 70 6.19 -1.58 11.62
C VAL A 70 6.19 -2.43 12.89
N ARG A 71 5.51 -3.57 12.90
CA ARG A 71 5.48 -4.47 14.06
C ARG A 71 6.80 -5.22 14.28
N ARG A 72 7.63 -5.38 13.24
CA ARG A 72 9.00 -5.94 13.38
C ARG A 72 9.98 -4.91 13.91
N ALA A 73 9.74 -3.61 13.70
CA ALA A 73 10.62 -2.55 14.18
C ALA A 73 11.02 -2.77 15.64
N GLY A 74 12.33 -2.74 15.90
CA GLY A 74 12.92 -2.91 17.22
C GLY A 74 12.95 -4.35 17.74
N PHE A 75 12.50 -5.35 16.97
CA PHE A 75 12.56 -6.75 17.40
C PHE A 75 14.01 -7.19 17.62
N ARG A 76 14.21 -7.96 18.69
CA ARG A 76 15.51 -8.44 19.15
C ARG A 76 15.35 -9.77 19.90
N ASP A 77 16.25 -10.71 19.63
CA ASP A 77 16.32 -11.96 20.39
C ASP A 77 17.06 -11.71 21.71
N THR A 78 16.37 -11.97 22.83
CA THR A 78 16.88 -11.73 24.19
C THR A 78 17.50 -12.98 24.82
N LEU A 79 17.65 -14.08 24.06
CA LEU A 79 18.31 -15.32 24.50
C LEU A 79 19.83 -15.20 24.67
N SER A 80 20.34 -13.98 24.90
CA SER A 80 21.74 -13.78 25.22
C SER A 80 22.08 -14.52 26.51
N THR A 81 23.16 -15.30 26.47
CA THR A 81 23.66 -15.99 27.67
C THR A 81 24.08 -14.91 28.66
N TYR A 82 23.94 -15.16 29.97
CA TYR A 82 24.27 -14.26 31.09
C TYR A 82 25.64 -13.51 30.97
N SER A 83 26.54 -13.99 30.11
CA SER A 83 27.80 -13.39 29.68
C SER A 83 27.66 -12.07 28.89
N ASP A 84 26.65 -11.93 28.03
CA ASP A 84 26.47 -10.72 27.18
C ASP A 84 25.91 -9.53 27.97
N LEU A 85 25.38 -9.78 29.18
CA LEU A 85 24.93 -8.74 30.12
C LEU A 85 26.08 -8.06 30.86
N TYR A 86 27.28 -8.64 30.85
CA TYR A 86 28.43 -8.15 31.64
C TYR A 86 29.72 -7.90 30.85
N ALA A 87 29.77 -8.23 29.55
CA ALA A 87 30.94 -8.03 28.71
C ALA A 87 30.62 -7.25 27.42
N GLY A 88 30.29 -5.97 27.58
CA GLY A 88 30.11 -5.01 26.48
C GLY A 88 28.94 -4.06 26.76
N PRO A 89 28.82 -2.91 26.07
CA PRO A 89 27.51 -2.26 25.98
C PRO A 89 26.55 -3.35 25.51
N ILE A 90 25.33 -3.35 26.02
CA ILE A 90 24.23 -4.13 25.46
C ILE A 90 24.09 -3.75 23.98
N ALA A 91 24.90 -4.40 23.11
CA ALA A 91 25.22 -4.01 21.75
C ALA A 91 24.10 -4.38 20.76
N GLN A 92 22.86 -4.37 21.26
CA GLN A 92 21.62 -4.69 20.56
C GLN A 92 20.52 -3.67 20.89
N GLU A 93 20.85 -2.55 21.53
CA GLU A 93 19.92 -1.43 21.65
C GLU A 93 19.83 -0.71 20.30
N ILE A 94 18.69 -0.85 19.63
CA ILE A 94 18.39 -0.13 18.39
C ILE A 94 17.88 1.27 18.77
N CYS A 95 18.83 2.14 19.14
CA CYS A 95 18.57 3.51 19.59
C CYS A 95 19.19 4.53 18.64
N GLY A 96 18.56 5.69 18.51
CA GLY A 96 19.02 6.77 17.64
C GLY A 96 20.33 7.43 18.08
N ALA A 97 20.74 7.22 19.34
CA ALA A 97 21.98 7.75 19.89
C ALA A 97 23.26 7.16 19.27
N ASP A 98 23.20 5.91 18.77
CA ASP A 98 24.31 5.32 18.00
C ASP A 98 24.16 5.71 16.52
N PRO A 99 24.99 6.63 15.99
CA PRO A 99 24.89 7.05 14.60
C PRO A 99 25.23 5.95 13.59
N ALA A 100 25.90 4.86 14.01
CA ALA A 100 26.22 3.72 13.15
C ALA A 100 25.03 2.75 13.00
N VAL A 101 24.12 2.70 13.98
CA VAL A 101 22.96 1.80 14.01
C VAL A 101 21.68 2.55 13.68
N GLY A 102 21.46 3.69 14.33
CA GLY A 102 20.26 4.51 14.22
C GLY A 102 19.03 3.91 14.93
N PRO A 103 17.91 4.64 14.95
CA PRO A 103 16.70 4.23 15.65
C PRO A 103 16.00 3.04 14.97
N SER A 104 15.13 2.35 15.72
CA SER A 104 14.36 1.20 15.21
C SER A 104 13.42 1.54 14.08
N ILE A 105 13.04 2.82 13.99
CA ILE A 105 12.24 3.37 12.92
C ILE A 105 12.83 4.71 12.50
N ARG A 106 12.91 4.96 11.20
CA ARG A 106 13.31 6.23 10.63
C ARG A 106 12.53 6.46 9.34
N ALA A 107 12.39 7.70 8.93
CA ALA A 107 11.86 8.01 7.62
C ALA A 107 12.47 9.24 6.99
N THR A 108 12.06 9.46 5.76
CA THR A 108 12.31 10.68 5.00
C THR A 108 10.97 11.30 4.64
N ASN A 109 10.93 12.64 4.61
CA ASN A 109 9.76 13.43 4.24
C ASN A 109 10.00 14.08 2.87
N ASP A 110 9.10 13.88 1.92
CA ASP A 110 9.10 14.58 0.62
C ASP A 110 10.42 14.55 -0.18
N LEU A 111 11.27 13.54 0.06
CA LEU A 111 12.53 13.43 -0.65
C LEU A 111 12.30 12.92 -2.07
N SER A 112 13.13 13.38 -3.01
CA SER A 112 13.14 12.88 -4.39
C SER A 112 13.82 11.52 -4.52
N THR A 113 14.65 11.14 -3.54
CA THR A 113 15.44 9.93 -3.56
C THR A 113 15.61 9.36 -2.16
N VAL A 114 15.70 8.04 -2.06
CA VAL A 114 16.06 7.32 -0.83
C VAL A 114 17.32 6.49 -1.05
N ASP A 115 18.23 6.53 -0.08
CA ASP A 115 19.39 5.63 -0.04
C ASP A 115 18.96 4.29 0.57
N LEU A 116 19.13 3.22 -0.20
CA LEU A 116 18.78 1.85 0.17
C LEU A 116 19.98 1.06 0.70
N GLY A 117 21.14 1.71 0.84
CA GLY A 117 22.38 1.09 1.25
C GLY A 117 23.12 0.40 0.10
N GLY A 118 24.39 0.06 0.32
CA GLY A 118 25.22 -0.63 -0.68
C GLY A 118 25.46 0.16 -1.97
N GLY A 119 25.31 1.50 -1.93
CA GLY A 119 25.42 2.38 -3.09
C GLY A 119 24.18 2.41 -3.99
N VAL A 120 23.06 1.81 -3.56
CA VAL A 120 21.80 1.79 -4.30
C VAL A 120 20.92 2.95 -3.86
N VAL A 121 20.49 3.77 -4.81
CA VAL A 121 19.59 4.91 -4.58
C VAL A 121 18.36 4.73 -5.46
N ALA A 122 17.17 4.88 -4.89
CA ALA A 122 15.91 4.83 -5.62
C ALA A 122 15.28 6.20 -5.74
N ASN A 123 14.68 6.48 -6.91
CA ASN A 123 13.85 7.67 -7.11
C ASN A 123 12.49 7.46 -6.46
N ILE A 124 12.10 8.42 -5.64
CA ILE A 124 10.82 8.42 -4.95
C ILE A 124 9.78 9.11 -5.82
N HIS A 125 8.61 8.47 -5.95
CA HIS A 125 7.53 8.99 -6.77
C HIS A 125 6.62 9.93 -5.98
N ASN A 126 6.12 11.00 -6.62
CA ASN A 126 5.12 11.92 -6.08
C ASN A 126 5.41 12.50 -4.68
N LYS A 127 6.69 12.76 -4.36
CA LYS A 127 7.09 13.25 -3.03
C LYS A 127 6.62 12.34 -1.90
N SER A 128 6.49 11.04 -2.17
CA SER A 128 6.13 10.07 -1.13
C SER A 128 7.18 10.04 -0.03
N ASP A 129 6.77 9.59 1.14
CA ASP A 129 7.68 9.27 2.23
C ASP A 129 8.30 7.89 2.05
N SER A 130 9.41 7.66 2.74
CA SER A 130 10.01 6.33 2.88
C SER A 130 10.01 5.91 4.34
N LEU A 131 9.55 4.69 4.62
CA LEU A 131 9.60 4.10 5.95
C LEU A 131 10.75 3.11 6.05
N THR A 132 11.70 3.37 6.93
CA THR A 132 12.78 2.44 7.26
C THR A 132 12.56 1.84 8.65
N VAL A 133 12.56 0.52 8.74
CA VAL A 133 12.50 -0.22 10.00
C VAL A 133 13.76 -1.05 10.19
N ARG A 134 14.21 -1.18 11.44
CA ARG A 134 15.36 -1.99 11.82
C ARG A 134 14.99 -3.01 12.87
N TYR A 135 15.54 -4.21 12.74
CA TYR A 135 15.30 -5.33 13.64
C TYR A 135 16.40 -6.38 13.53
N TYR A 136 16.53 -7.22 14.54
CA TYR A 136 17.42 -8.38 14.53
C TYR A 136 16.68 -9.66 14.15
N GLY A 137 17.43 -10.68 13.75
CA GLY A 137 16.89 -12.03 13.54
C GLY A 137 16.91 -12.92 14.76
N GLN A 138 16.57 -14.19 14.53
CA GLN A 138 16.59 -15.26 15.53
C GLN A 138 17.16 -16.53 14.90
N ASP A 139 17.95 -17.27 15.68
CA ASP A 139 18.52 -18.56 15.26
C ASP A 139 17.75 -19.72 15.89
N ASN A 140 17.85 -20.89 15.27
CA ASN A 140 17.31 -22.13 15.82
C ASN A 140 17.97 -22.47 17.18
N PRO A 141 17.35 -23.33 18.01
CA PRO A 141 17.89 -23.67 19.33
C PRO A 141 19.33 -24.20 19.31
N ASP A 142 19.73 -24.86 18.22
CA ASP A 142 21.07 -25.42 18.03
C ASP A 142 22.10 -24.42 17.45
N ASN A 143 21.71 -23.17 17.20
CA ASN A 143 22.53 -22.09 16.63
C ASN A 143 23.21 -22.45 15.29
N THR A 144 22.61 -23.32 14.48
CA THR A 144 23.15 -23.74 13.18
C THR A 144 22.66 -22.86 12.02
N GLY A 145 21.56 -22.14 12.21
CA GLY A 145 20.94 -21.31 11.18
C GLY A 145 19.82 -20.44 11.74
N PRO A 146 19.28 -19.51 10.93
CA PRO A 146 18.09 -18.77 11.31
C PRO A 146 16.91 -19.74 11.46
N ASP A 147 15.99 -19.46 12.37
CA ASP A 147 14.82 -20.32 12.62
C ASP A 147 13.70 -20.19 11.58
N GLY A 148 13.78 -19.18 10.71
CA GLY A 148 12.79 -18.89 9.67
C GLY A 148 11.55 -18.15 10.17
N VAL A 149 11.50 -17.72 11.43
CA VAL A 149 10.39 -16.97 12.00
C VAL A 149 10.51 -15.48 11.68
N VAL A 150 11.72 -14.93 11.80
CA VAL A 150 12.01 -13.55 11.44
C VAL A 150 12.47 -13.49 9.99
N LEU A 151 11.63 -12.94 9.13
CA LEU A 151 11.88 -12.79 7.70
C LEU A 151 12.02 -11.32 7.32
N ASP A 152 12.89 -11.04 6.36
CA ASP A 152 12.93 -9.77 5.65
C ASP A 152 11.74 -9.57 4.71
N CYS A 153 11.64 -8.40 4.10
CA CYS A 153 10.54 -8.13 3.18
C CYS A 153 10.64 -8.84 1.82
N LEU A 154 11.76 -9.50 1.52
CA LEU A 154 11.93 -10.39 0.38
C LEU A 154 11.68 -11.87 0.75
N GLY A 155 11.45 -12.16 2.04
CA GLY A 155 11.17 -13.49 2.56
C GLY A 155 12.40 -14.29 3.00
N ASN A 156 13.59 -13.69 3.07
CA ASN A 156 14.78 -14.37 3.57
C ASN A 156 14.82 -14.34 5.10
N ALA A 157 15.24 -15.45 5.70
CA ALA A 157 15.36 -15.53 7.15
C ALA A 157 16.54 -14.70 7.66
N VAL A 158 16.33 -14.01 8.78
CA VAL A 158 17.35 -13.16 9.42
C VAL A 158 17.96 -13.91 10.60
N ARG A 159 19.30 -13.95 10.66
CA ARG A 159 20.04 -14.62 11.73
C ARG A 159 20.09 -13.78 13.00
N ARG A 160 20.24 -14.44 14.14
CA ARG A 160 20.52 -13.79 15.42
C ARG A 160 21.79 -12.94 15.33
N GLY A 161 21.73 -11.73 15.91
CA GLY A 161 22.84 -10.77 15.93
C GLY A 161 23.04 -10.01 14.61
N THR A 162 22.37 -10.41 13.53
CA THR A 162 22.34 -9.63 12.29
C THR A 162 21.27 -8.55 12.41
N LEU A 163 21.70 -7.29 12.38
CA LEU A 163 20.79 -6.15 12.21
C LEU A 163 20.39 -6.07 10.75
N VAL A 164 19.09 -6.03 10.47
CA VAL A 164 18.53 -5.82 9.14
C VAL A 164 17.69 -4.57 9.11
N GLN A 165 17.76 -3.87 8.00
CA GLN A 165 16.99 -2.71 7.64
C GLN A 165 16.07 -3.04 6.46
N ASP A 166 14.77 -2.91 6.66
CA ASP A 166 13.79 -2.92 5.58
C ASP A 166 13.32 -1.48 5.31
N THR A 167 13.32 -1.06 4.05
CA THR A 167 12.84 0.27 3.62
C THR A 167 11.68 0.12 2.64
N ILE A 168 10.52 0.63 3.03
CA ILE A 168 9.31 0.71 2.22
C ILE A 168 9.23 2.09 1.59
N TYR A 169 8.97 2.14 0.29
CA TYR A 169 8.89 3.38 -0.47
C TYR A 169 8.03 3.22 -1.73
N VAL A 170 7.67 4.33 -2.38
CA VAL A 170 6.93 4.30 -3.65
C VAL A 170 7.86 4.74 -4.78
N ALA A 171 7.92 3.94 -5.84
CA ALA A 171 8.70 4.23 -7.04
C ALA A 171 7.99 3.72 -8.30
N ALA A 172 8.46 4.14 -9.46
CA ALA A 172 8.03 3.56 -10.73
C ALA A 172 8.65 2.17 -10.91
N ASP A 173 7.83 1.17 -11.25
CA ASP A 173 8.29 -0.20 -11.50
C ASP A 173 8.73 -0.40 -12.97
N PRO A 174 10.05 -0.50 -13.26
CA PRO A 174 10.53 -0.64 -14.63
C PRO A 174 10.12 -1.97 -15.27
N ALA A 175 9.85 -3.01 -14.47
CA ALA A 175 9.38 -4.30 -14.97
C ALA A 175 7.89 -4.29 -15.34
N ASN A 176 7.14 -3.29 -14.88
CA ASN A 176 5.72 -3.13 -15.12
C ASN A 176 5.38 -1.77 -15.76
N ASN A 177 6.07 -1.44 -16.85
CA ASN A 177 5.81 -0.24 -17.65
C ASN A 177 5.82 1.07 -16.84
N ASN A 178 6.71 1.16 -15.84
CA ASN A 178 6.83 2.27 -14.90
C ASN A 178 5.55 2.53 -14.07
N GLU A 179 4.75 1.50 -13.82
CA GLU A 179 3.59 1.59 -12.93
C GLU A 179 4.06 1.97 -11.50
N PRO A 180 3.52 3.05 -10.90
CA PRO A 180 3.81 3.42 -9.52
C PRO A 180 3.46 2.26 -8.60
N SER A 181 4.43 1.81 -7.82
CA SER A 181 4.31 0.62 -7.00
C SER A 181 4.91 0.86 -5.63
N LEU A 182 4.35 0.18 -4.63
CA LEU A 182 4.94 0.09 -3.30
C LEU A 182 6.07 -0.94 -3.35
N PHE A 183 7.27 -0.48 -3.08
CA PHE A 183 8.48 -1.28 -3.02
C PHE A 183 8.84 -1.61 -1.58
N CYS A 184 9.58 -2.71 -1.40
CA CYS A 184 10.43 -2.87 -0.25
C CYS A 184 11.86 -3.21 -0.67
N SER A 185 12.80 -2.62 0.04
CA SER A 185 14.23 -2.92 -0.03
C SER A 185 14.71 -3.50 1.29
N THR A 186 15.64 -4.45 1.26
CA THR A 186 16.29 -4.98 2.46
C THR A 186 17.80 -4.93 2.36
N ASP A 187 18.51 -4.63 3.45
CA ASP A 187 19.97 -4.72 3.49
C ASP A 187 20.49 -6.10 3.97
N ASN A 188 19.58 -7.06 4.18
CA ASN A 188 19.90 -8.39 4.70
C ASN A 188 21.10 -9.01 3.95
N PRO A 189 22.18 -9.41 4.64
CA PRO A 189 23.36 -10.00 4.00
C PRO A 189 23.08 -11.33 3.30
N ALA A 190 21.91 -11.97 3.53
CA ALA A 190 21.45 -13.10 2.72
C ALA A 190 21.28 -12.72 1.23
N VAL A 191 21.02 -11.45 0.93
CA VAL A 191 20.96 -10.91 -0.43
C VAL A 191 22.33 -10.35 -0.81
N VAL A 192 23.12 -11.18 -1.49
CA VAL A 192 24.52 -10.91 -1.84
C VAL A 192 24.67 -9.74 -2.81
N ASN A 193 23.78 -9.65 -3.81
CA ASN A 193 23.83 -8.61 -4.83
C ASN A 193 22.90 -7.45 -4.46
N PRO A 194 23.42 -6.22 -4.26
CA PRO A 194 22.60 -5.07 -3.91
C PRO A 194 21.47 -4.74 -4.90
N ALA A 195 21.63 -5.10 -6.18
CA ALA A 195 20.60 -4.87 -7.18
C ALA A 195 19.34 -5.73 -6.96
N ASP A 196 19.48 -6.87 -6.28
CA ASP A 196 18.40 -7.84 -6.04
C ASP A 196 17.67 -7.59 -4.71
N ARG A 197 18.04 -6.51 -4.00
CA ARG A 197 17.47 -6.14 -2.69
C ARG A 197 16.10 -5.48 -2.79
N ASN A 198 15.68 -5.08 -3.98
CA ASN A 198 14.48 -4.27 -4.20
C ASN A 198 13.38 -5.10 -4.86
N LEU A 199 12.19 -5.10 -4.25
CA LEU A 199 11.04 -5.84 -4.75
C LEU A 199 9.80 -4.93 -4.82
N ALA A 200 9.17 -4.89 -5.99
CA ALA A 200 7.84 -4.30 -6.15
C ALA A 200 6.80 -5.23 -5.52
N LEU A 201 6.08 -4.76 -4.50
CA LEU A 201 5.10 -5.55 -3.76
C LEU A 201 3.68 -5.32 -4.26
N ILE A 202 3.32 -4.04 -4.49
CA ILE A 202 1.94 -3.67 -4.85
C ILE A 202 1.95 -2.64 -5.97
N PRO A 203 1.42 -2.96 -7.16
CA PRO A 203 1.25 -1.99 -8.22
C PRO A 203 0.06 -1.07 -7.95
N GLY A 204 0.10 0.12 -8.55
CA GLY A 204 -0.97 1.12 -8.46
C GLY A 204 -0.94 1.96 -7.18
N VAL A 205 0.13 1.90 -6.37
CA VAL A 205 0.31 2.83 -5.25
C VAL A 205 1.03 4.07 -5.76
N GLU A 206 0.33 5.21 -5.77
CA GLU A 206 0.85 6.46 -6.35
C GLU A 206 1.52 7.37 -5.32
N SER A 207 1.06 7.38 -4.07
CA SER A 207 1.62 8.20 -3.01
C SER A 207 1.53 7.49 -1.67
N LEU A 208 2.61 7.57 -0.89
CA LEU A 208 2.73 7.10 0.49
C LEU A 208 3.11 8.29 1.36
N GLN A 209 2.38 8.53 2.43
CA GLN A 209 2.64 9.61 3.39
C GLN A 209 2.51 9.08 4.81
N LEU A 210 3.33 9.59 5.73
CA LEU A 210 3.51 9.03 7.06
C LEU A 210 3.52 10.13 8.13
N LEU A 211 2.73 9.92 9.20
CA LEU A 211 2.89 10.68 10.45
C LEU A 211 3.32 9.75 11.57
N TYR A 212 4.20 10.25 12.43
CA TYR A 212 4.78 9.52 13.54
C TYR A 212 4.13 9.92 14.84
N ALA A 213 3.63 8.93 15.57
CA ALA A 213 3.05 9.10 16.89
C ALA A 213 4.18 9.18 17.92
N GLU A 214 4.45 10.38 18.43
CA GLU A 214 5.53 10.67 19.37
C GLU A 214 4.98 10.82 20.80
N ASP A 215 5.71 10.23 21.75
CA ASP A 215 5.53 10.33 23.20
C ASP A 215 6.56 11.33 23.75
N THR A 216 6.12 12.53 24.04
CA THR A 216 6.98 13.67 24.40
C THR A 216 7.20 13.85 25.89
N ASP A 217 6.48 13.12 26.74
CA ASP A 217 6.59 13.20 28.21
C ASP A 217 7.04 11.88 28.87
N GLY A 218 7.22 10.83 28.07
CA GLY A 218 7.79 9.55 28.50
C GLY A 218 6.81 8.67 29.26
N ASP A 219 5.51 8.94 29.17
CA ASP A 219 4.46 8.16 29.83
C ASP A 219 4.00 6.94 29.02
N THR A 220 4.63 6.69 27.87
CA THR A 220 4.33 5.64 26.87
C THR A 220 3.06 5.87 26.06
N VAL A 221 2.43 7.03 26.17
CA VAL A 221 1.25 7.44 25.42
C VAL A 221 1.63 8.44 24.33
N THR A 222 0.98 8.34 23.18
CA THR A 222 1.17 9.30 22.09
C THR A 222 0.59 10.67 22.49
N ASN A 223 1.41 11.71 22.49
CA ASN A 223 0.93 13.07 22.70
C ASN A 223 0.66 13.81 21.38
N ARG A 224 1.40 13.49 20.31
CA ARG A 224 1.27 14.16 19.01
C ARG A 224 1.59 13.26 17.82
N TYR A 225 1.12 13.69 16.65
CA TYR A 225 1.49 13.13 15.35
C TYR A 225 2.33 14.17 14.59
N ALA A 226 3.48 13.76 14.06
CA ALA A 226 4.40 14.66 13.35
C ALA A 226 4.95 14.01 12.07
N PRO A 227 5.14 14.77 10.98
CA PRO A 227 5.90 14.30 9.82
C PRO A 227 7.36 14.02 10.19
N ALA A 228 8.07 13.23 9.37
CA ALA A 228 9.41 12.72 9.71
C ALA A 228 10.43 13.84 10.01
N ASN A 229 10.33 14.98 9.31
CA ASN A 229 11.18 16.16 9.51
C ASN A 229 10.87 16.97 10.80
N LYS A 230 9.80 16.62 11.53
CA LYS A 230 9.36 17.28 12.77
C LYS A 230 9.42 16.38 14.00
N VAL A 231 9.70 15.09 13.83
CA VAL A 231 9.99 14.18 14.94
C VAL A 231 11.21 14.70 15.70
N SER A 232 11.06 14.90 17.01
CA SER A 232 12.13 15.45 17.85
C SER A 232 13.06 14.34 18.34
N VAL A 233 12.48 13.23 18.79
CA VAL A 233 13.23 12.05 19.25
C VAL A 233 12.62 10.79 18.61
N TRP A 234 13.38 10.15 17.73
CA TRP A 234 12.91 8.95 17.02
C TRP A 234 12.71 7.74 17.94
N ASP A 235 13.42 7.70 19.06
CA ASP A 235 13.28 6.64 20.07
C ASP A 235 11.95 6.74 20.84
N ASP A 236 11.29 7.90 20.77
CA ASP A 236 9.99 8.15 21.40
C ASP A 236 8.79 7.93 20.47
N VAL A 237 9.04 7.40 19.28
CA VAL A 237 7.98 7.01 18.37
C VAL A 237 7.29 5.73 18.86
N ARG A 238 5.98 5.78 19.04
CA ARG A 238 5.12 4.66 19.48
C ARG A 238 4.26 4.08 18.37
N GLY A 239 4.12 4.79 17.26
CA GLY A 239 3.32 4.33 16.12
C GLY A 239 3.52 5.15 14.87
N VAL A 240 2.89 4.70 13.78
CA VAL A 240 2.88 5.37 12.49
C VAL A 240 1.45 5.41 11.96
N LEU A 241 0.99 6.59 11.58
CA LEU A 241 -0.20 6.77 10.77
C LEU A 241 0.21 6.78 9.30
N VAL A 242 -0.22 5.75 8.57
CA VAL A 242 0.15 5.52 7.18
C VAL A 242 -1.00 5.96 6.30
N SER A 243 -0.75 6.80 5.30
CA SER A 243 -1.69 7.11 4.23
C SER A 243 -1.19 6.65 2.87
N LEU A 244 -2.05 5.95 2.12
CA LEU A 244 -1.80 5.47 0.78
C LEU A 244 -2.83 6.03 -0.19
N ILE A 245 -2.38 6.42 -1.37
CA ILE A 245 -3.25 6.68 -2.52
C ILE A 245 -3.04 5.56 -3.52
N VAL A 246 -4.13 4.83 -3.77
CA VAL A 246 -4.13 3.64 -4.63
C VAL A 246 -5.01 3.92 -5.84
N ARG A 247 -4.59 3.46 -7.00
CA ARG A 247 -5.28 3.62 -8.27
C ARG A 247 -5.53 2.30 -8.99
N THR A 248 -6.52 2.31 -9.89
CA THR A 248 -6.73 1.21 -10.81
C THR A 248 -5.57 1.12 -11.82
N THR A 249 -5.22 -0.09 -12.24
CA THR A 249 -4.19 -0.30 -13.28
C THR A 249 -4.70 0.06 -14.68
N GLN A 250 -6.02 0.16 -14.86
CA GLN A 250 -6.67 0.55 -16.12
C GLN A 250 -7.49 1.82 -15.97
N ALA A 251 -7.60 2.58 -17.07
CA ALA A 251 -8.37 3.82 -17.16
C ALA A 251 -9.88 3.53 -17.36
N THR A 252 -10.55 3.12 -16.28
CA THR A 252 -11.96 2.72 -16.27
C THR A 252 -12.89 3.79 -15.70
N GLY A 253 -12.34 4.86 -15.14
CA GLY A 253 -13.08 5.97 -14.55
C GLY A 253 -13.86 6.76 -15.60
N SER A 254 -15.13 7.05 -15.27
CA SER A 254 -15.96 7.97 -16.05
C SER A 254 -15.51 9.41 -15.91
N ASP A 255 -14.92 9.74 -14.75
CA ASP A 255 -14.32 11.04 -14.49
C ASP A 255 -12.84 11.00 -14.89
N ARG A 256 -12.47 11.90 -15.81
CA ARG A 256 -11.11 12.04 -16.33
C ARG A 256 -10.43 13.31 -15.87
N LEU A 257 -11.02 14.02 -14.91
CA LEU A 257 -10.42 15.24 -14.38
C LEU A 257 -9.35 14.89 -13.35
N ALA A 258 -8.34 15.74 -13.25
CA ALA A 258 -7.40 15.71 -12.15
C ALA A 258 -8.16 15.92 -10.84
N LYS A 259 -7.82 15.13 -9.82
CA LYS A 259 -8.41 15.23 -8.47
C LYS A 259 -7.32 15.37 -7.43
N THR A 260 -7.56 16.26 -6.49
CA THR A 260 -6.68 16.45 -5.34
C THR A 260 -7.21 15.65 -4.16
N PHE A 261 -6.32 14.91 -3.52
CA PHE A 261 -6.56 14.09 -2.34
C PHE A 261 -5.73 14.65 -1.18
N LYS A 262 -6.31 14.66 0.02
CA LYS A 262 -5.60 15.02 1.25
C LYS A 262 -5.28 13.74 2.00
N HIS A 263 -3.99 13.51 2.29
CA HIS A 263 -3.56 12.25 2.90
C HIS A 263 -4.09 12.07 4.33
N PHE A 264 -4.26 13.16 5.07
CA PHE A 264 -4.70 13.12 6.47
C PHE A 264 -6.00 13.91 6.72
N GLY A 265 -6.80 14.10 5.66
CA GLY A 265 -8.09 14.81 5.74
C GLY A 265 -7.96 16.34 5.74
N ASP A 266 -9.09 17.02 5.93
CA ASP A 266 -9.17 18.48 5.87
C ASP A 266 -8.60 19.17 7.12
N ASP A 267 -8.60 18.49 8.26
CA ASP A 267 -8.14 19.03 9.55
C ASP A 267 -6.62 19.02 9.71
N TYR A 268 -5.89 18.33 8.83
CA TYR A 268 -4.44 18.32 8.83
C TYR A 268 -3.88 19.59 8.20
N ASP A 269 -3.30 20.46 9.03
CA ASP A 269 -2.60 21.67 8.57
C ASP A 269 -1.18 21.33 8.09
N ALA A 270 -1.09 20.93 6.82
CA ALA A 270 0.17 20.61 6.17
C ALA A 270 1.17 21.78 6.18
N ALA A 271 0.69 23.03 6.12
CA ALA A 271 1.55 24.21 6.13
C ALA A 271 2.18 24.43 7.50
N ALA A 272 1.39 24.33 8.58
CA ALA A 272 1.90 24.43 9.95
C ALA A 272 2.91 23.32 10.30
N ASN A 273 2.75 22.14 9.68
CA ASN A 273 3.65 21.01 9.89
C ASN A 273 4.90 21.02 8.98
N ALA A 274 5.06 22.04 8.13
CA ALA A 274 6.12 22.11 7.11
C ALA A 274 6.15 20.85 6.21
N ASP A 275 4.94 20.40 5.85
CA ASP A 275 4.64 19.19 5.10
C ASP A 275 3.67 19.52 3.94
N ALA A 276 3.78 20.72 3.40
CA ALA A 276 2.89 21.21 2.34
C ALA A 276 3.04 20.41 1.03
N GLU A 277 4.19 19.76 0.82
CA GLU A 277 4.48 18.94 -0.35
C GLU A 277 3.94 17.49 -0.19
N GLY A 278 3.88 16.95 1.03
CA GLY A 278 3.40 15.61 1.35
C GLY A 278 1.92 15.53 1.75
N GLY A 279 1.37 16.59 2.35
CA GLY A 279 -0.01 16.58 2.87
C GLY A 279 -1.11 16.45 1.81
N THR A 280 -0.82 16.75 0.54
CA THR A 280 -1.78 16.66 -0.58
C THR A 280 -1.18 16.02 -1.83
N TYR A 281 -2.00 15.26 -2.55
CA TYR A 281 -1.63 14.63 -3.80
C TYR A 281 -2.60 15.03 -4.92
N SER A 282 -2.08 15.37 -6.09
CA SER A 282 -2.91 15.65 -7.28
C SER A 282 -2.75 14.54 -8.31
N GLY A 283 -3.81 13.74 -8.47
CA GLY A 283 -3.87 12.67 -9.46
C GLY A 283 -4.02 13.21 -10.87
N ALA A 284 -3.35 12.57 -11.83
CA ALA A 284 -3.40 12.95 -13.24
C ALA A 284 -4.79 12.74 -13.86
N ALA A 285 -5.09 13.51 -14.91
CA ALA A 285 -6.29 13.39 -15.73
C ALA A 285 -6.23 12.19 -16.69
N ASP A 286 -6.05 10.98 -16.16
CA ASP A 286 -5.77 9.74 -16.91
C ASP A 286 -6.94 8.75 -16.95
N GLY A 287 -8.08 9.10 -16.34
CA GLY A 287 -9.26 8.24 -16.26
C GLY A 287 -9.07 7.01 -15.38
N ARG A 288 -8.04 6.95 -14.53
CA ARG A 288 -7.89 5.91 -13.51
C ARG A 288 -8.59 6.33 -12.23
N VAL A 289 -9.32 5.40 -11.62
CA VAL A 289 -10.00 5.64 -10.34
C VAL A 289 -8.96 5.59 -9.24
N ARG A 290 -9.03 6.56 -8.32
CA ARG A 290 -8.12 6.72 -7.19
C ARG A 290 -8.91 6.76 -5.89
N LEU A 291 -8.39 6.12 -4.86
CA LEU A 291 -8.89 6.21 -3.50
C LEU A 291 -7.74 6.47 -2.54
N GLN A 292 -8.01 7.28 -1.52
CA GLN A 292 -7.13 7.49 -0.39
C GLN A 292 -7.57 6.57 0.74
N PHE A 293 -6.60 5.99 1.42
CA PHE A 293 -6.80 5.22 2.64
C PHE A 293 -5.77 5.66 3.67
N ALA A 294 -6.14 5.63 4.96
CA ALA A 294 -5.19 5.83 6.04
C ALA A 294 -5.48 4.90 7.22
N ASN A 295 -4.43 4.39 7.86
CA ASN A 295 -4.52 3.52 9.02
C ASN A 295 -3.38 3.77 10.00
N PHE A 296 -3.70 3.75 11.29
CA PHE A 296 -2.72 3.82 12.36
C PHE A 296 -2.18 2.44 12.72
N MET A 297 -0.87 2.37 12.97
CA MET A 297 -0.17 1.15 13.34
C MET A 297 0.76 1.43 14.52
N SER A 298 0.54 0.75 15.64
CA SER A 298 1.44 0.84 16.79
C SER A 298 2.71 0.01 16.58
N LEU A 299 3.84 0.50 17.07
CA LEU A 299 5.06 -0.30 17.19
C LEU A 299 4.84 -1.37 18.26
N ARG A 300 5.36 -2.58 18.01
CA ARG A 300 5.26 -3.69 18.97
C ARG A 300 6.47 -3.76 19.91
N ASN A 301 7.66 -3.45 19.39
CA ASN A 301 8.93 -3.62 20.13
C ASN A 301 9.66 -2.28 20.22
N PHE A 302 9.07 -1.26 20.84
CA PHE A 302 9.77 0.01 21.04
C PHE A 302 11.03 -0.20 21.91
N PRO A 303 12.17 0.41 21.53
CA PRO A 303 13.40 0.31 22.30
C PRO A 303 13.26 1.13 23.60
N VAL A 304 13.95 0.70 24.66
CA VAL A 304 14.06 1.48 25.90
C VAL A 304 15.44 2.11 25.87
N CYS A 305 15.54 3.28 25.24
CA CYS A 305 16.79 4.02 25.11
C CYS A 305 16.98 4.89 26.36
N LYS A 306 18.15 4.79 27.02
CA LYS A 306 18.49 5.56 28.24
C LYS A 306 19.58 6.58 27.97
#